data_AF-A0A7G1IDD4-F1
#
_entry.id   AF-A0A7G1IDD4-F1
#
_cell.length_a   1.000
_cell.length_b   1.000
_cell.length_c   1.000
_cell.angle_alpha   90.00
_cell.angle_beta   90.00
_cell.angle_gamma   90.00
#
_symmetry.space_group_name_H-M   'P 1'
#
loop_
_entity.id
_entity.type
_entity.pdbx_description
1 polymer ?
#
loop_
_entity_poly.entity_id
_entity_poly.type
_entity_poly.pdbx_seq_one_letter_code
_entity_poly.pdbx_strand_id
1 'polypeptide(L)'
;MPEFDGRIITVPFSFKEIDDDGLISYVADPERCARVAGLAVRHARLRYVAPADKRVALVFSAYPTKHARIGNAVGLDTPASAVTLLQAMREHGYQVGDLPGVPDNGPGDGDALIHALIERGGQDPDWLTESQLAGNPIRVSAKGYRAWFGTLPAELTEAVTRHWGRRRGVVRRPRQ
;
A
#
# COMPACT_ATOMS: atom_id res chain seq x y z
N MET A 1 1.75 -27.09 -9.24
CA MET A 1 0.87 -26.02 -8.68
C MET A 1 1.61 -24.70 -8.89
N PRO A 2 1.00 -23.69 -9.55
CA PRO A 2 1.66 -22.47 -10.06
C PRO A 2 2.56 -21.73 -9.08
N GLU A 3 2.22 -21.78 -7.79
CA GLU A 3 2.94 -21.15 -6.68
C GLU A 3 4.32 -21.78 -6.47
N PHE A 4 4.47 -23.10 -6.69
CA PHE A 4 5.77 -23.78 -6.62
C PHE A 4 6.69 -23.42 -7.77
N ASP A 5 6.14 -22.90 -8.88
CA ASP A 5 6.92 -22.36 -10.00
C ASP A 5 7.32 -20.88 -9.76
N GLY A 6 6.97 -20.30 -8.61
CA GLY A 6 7.22 -18.89 -8.31
C GLY A 6 6.35 -17.90 -9.09
N ARG A 7 5.22 -18.35 -9.65
CA ARG A 7 4.31 -17.46 -10.41
C ARG A 7 3.57 -16.51 -9.47
N ILE A 8 3.41 -15.26 -9.92
CA ILE A 8 2.59 -14.26 -9.23
C ILE A 8 1.12 -14.54 -9.54
N ILE A 9 0.33 -14.83 -8.50
CA ILE A 9 -1.11 -15.03 -8.61
C ILE A 9 -1.81 -13.68 -8.78
N THR A 10 -2.68 -13.55 -9.80
CA THR A 10 -3.37 -12.29 -10.13
C THR A 10 -4.87 -12.38 -9.81
N VAL A 11 -5.75 -12.35 -10.83
CA VAL A 11 -7.21 -12.46 -10.69
C VAL A 11 -7.75 -13.33 -11.82
N PRO A 12 -8.90 -14.01 -11.63
CA PRO A 12 -9.58 -14.67 -12.74
C PRO A 12 -10.03 -13.62 -13.77
N PHE A 13 -9.73 -13.86 -15.06
CA PHE A 13 -10.09 -12.96 -16.15
C PHE A 13 -10.99 -13.59 -17.22
N SER A 14 -11.25 -14.90 -17.12
CA SER A 14 -12.21 -15.61 -17.95
C SER A 14 -12.91 -16.69 -17.13
N PHE A 15 -14.17 -16.94 -17.46
CA PHE A 15 -15.03 -17.88 -16.76
C PHE A 15 -15.52 -18.95 -17.73
N LYS A 16 -15.61 -20.18 -17.22
CA LYS A 16 -16.12 -21.31 -17.99
C LYS A 16 -17.63 -21.19 -18.09
N GLU A 17 -18.14 -21.11 -19.31
CA GLU A 17 -19.57 -21.18 -19.63
C GLU A 17 -19.85 -22.46 -20.41
N ILE A 18 -21.07 -22.97 -20.29
CA ILE A 18 -21.57 -24.14 -21.03
C ILE A 18 -22.86 -23.70 -21.72
N ASP A 19 -22.94 -23.87 -23.03
CA ASP A 19 -24.16 -23.55 -23.78
C ASP A 19 -25.19 -24.69 -23.72
N ASP A 20 -26.35 -24.48 -24.37
CA ASP A 20 -27.46 -25.42 -24.37
C ASP A 20 -27.12 -26.77 -25.03
N ASP A 21 -26.11 -26.79 -25.92
CA ASP A 21 -25.59 -28.01 -26.58
C ASP A 21 -24.51 -28.71 -25.74
N GLY A 22 -24.17 -28.16 -24.56
CA GLY A 22 -23.14 -28.69 -23.68
C GLY A 22 -21.71 -28.31 -24.10
N LEU A 23 -21.54 -27.40 -25.07
CA LEU A 23 -20.23 -26.96 -25.53
C LEU A 23 -19.64 -25.96 -24.53
N ILE A 24 -18.35 -26.14 -24.25
CA ILE A 24 -17.62 -25.31 -23.29
C ILE A 24 -16.97 -24.13 -24.00
N SER A 25 -17.17 -22.93 -23.47
CA SER A 25 -16.41 -21.74 -23.86
C SER A 25 -15.84 -21.02 -22.63
N TYR A 26 -14.75 -20.27 -22.83
CA TYR A 26 -14.21 -19.38 -21.80
C TYR A 26 -14.51 -17.94 -22.18
N VAL A 27 -15.41 -17.32 -21.43
CA VAL A 27 -15.85 -15.94 -21.68
C VAL A 27 -15.00 -15.01 -20.82
N ALA A 28 -14.33 -14.06 -21.47
CA ALA A 28 -13.46 -13.10 -20.81
C ALA A 28 -14.28 -11.97 -20.14
N ASP A 29 -13.86 -11.54 -18.96
CA ASP A 29 -14.33 -10.32 -18.30
C ASP A 29 -13.39 -9.16 -18.67
N PRO A 30 -13.84 -8.12 -19.40
CA PRO A 30 -12.99 -7.02 -19.81
C PRO A 30 -12.33 -6.24 -18.67
N GLU A 31 -13.00 -6.06 -17.52
CA GLU A 31 -12.43 -5.35 -16.37
C GLU A 31 -11.28 -6.17 -15.77
N ARG A 32 -11.48 -7.48 -15.64
CA ARG A 32 -10.46 -8.40 -15.12
C ARG A 32 -9.29 -8.55 -16.08
N CYS A 33 -9.55 -8.60 -17.39
CA CYS A 33 -8.51 -8.55 -18.41
C CYS A 33 -7.66 -7.28 -18.27
N ALA A 34 -8.29 -6.12 -18.12
CA ALA A 34 -7.57 -4.86 -17.89
C ALA A 34 -6.77 -4.87 -16.58
N ARG A 35 -7.28 -5.51 -15.52
CA ARG A 35 -6.56 -5.69 -14.25
C ARG A 35 -5.31 -6.56 -14.42
N VAL A 36 -5.42 -7.72 -15.06
CA VAL A 36 -4.28 -8.63 -15.31
C VAL A 36 -3.25 -7.96 -16.22
N ALA A 37 -3.68 -7.37 -17.33
CA ALA A 37 -2.79 -6.63 -18.24
C ALA A 37 -2.08 -5.47 -17.52
N GLY A 38 -2.81 -4.71 -16.69
CA GLY A 38 -2.26 -3.63 -15.90
C GLY A 38 -1.25 -4.08 -14.85
N LEU A 39 -1.40 -5.28 -14.25
CA LEU A 39 -0.41 -5.86 -13.37
C LEU A 39 0.85 -6.28 -14.15
N ALA A 40 0.66 -7.00 -15.26
CA ALA A 40 1.75 -7.46 -16.12
C ALA A 40 2.61 -6.30 -16.63
N VAL A 41 1.98 -5.24 -17.15
CA VAL A 41 2.69 -4.04 -17.65
C VAL A 41 3.43 -3.31 -16.53
N ARG A 42 2.84 -3.17 -15.33
CA ARG A 42 3.51 -2.52 -14.20
C ARG A 42 4.71 -3.32 -13.72
N HIS A 43 4.61 -4.64 -13.65
CA HIS A 43 5.74 -5.51 -13.32
C HIS A 43 6.84 -5.45 -14.37
N ALA A 44 6.50 -5.54 -15.66
CA ALA A 44 7.47 -5.43 -16.75
C ALA A 44 8.17 -4.06 -16.73
N ARG A 45 7.44 -2.98 -16.45
CA ARG A 45 8.00 -1.62 -16.34
C ARG A 45 9.09 -1.50 -15.27
N LEU A 46 9.06 -2.29 -14.20
CA LEU A 46 10.09 -2.25 -13.15
C LEU A 46 11.50 -2.55 -13.69
N ARG A 47 11.61 -3.32 -14.78
CA ARG A 47 12.88 -3.61 -15.47
C ARG A 47 13.43 -2.40 -16.24
N TYR A 48 12.56 -1.51 -16.70
CA TYR A 48 12.93 -0.39 -17.58
C TYR A 48 13.10 0.94 -16.85
N VAL A 49 12.67 1.04 -15.58
CA VAL A 49 12.85 2.24 -14.76
C VAL A 49 14.16 2.13 -13.99
N ALA A 50 15.08 3.05 -14.24
CA ALA A 50 16.35 3.14 -13.53
C ALA A 50 16.12 3.29 -12.01
N PRO A 51 17.01 2.77 -11.15
CA PRO A 51 16.87 2.89 -9.69
C PRO A 51 16.63 4.33 -9.21
N ALA A 52 17.33 5.30 -9.78
CA ALA A 52 17.19 6.72 -9.42
C ALA A 52 15.79 7.29 -9.68
N ASP A 53 15.08 6.78 -10.69
CA ASP A 53 13.72 7.21 -11.06
C ASP A 53 12.62 6.35 -10.41
N LYS A 54 13.01 5.28 -9.71
CA LYS A 54 12.08 4.29 -9.17
C LYS A 54 11.53 4.77 -7.83
N ARG A 55 10.23 4.99 -7.80
CA ARG A 55 9.49 5.38 -6.59
C ARG A 55 8.96 4.14 -5.87
N VAL A 56 9.44 3.90 -4.66
CA VAL A 56 9.09 2.75 -3.81
C VAL A 56 8.38 3.26 -2.56
N ALA A 57 7.29 2.60 -2.18
CA ALA A 57 6.60 2.85 -0.91
C ALA A 57 6.92 1.70 0.05
N LEU A 58 7.51 2.02 1.20
CA LEU A 58 7.67 1.08 2.32
C LEU A 58 6.52 1.29 3.30
N VAL A 59 5.67 0.28 3.46
CA VAL A 59 4.43 0.38 4.25
C VAL A 59 4.55 -0.48 5.50
N PHE A 60 4.35 0.14 6.66
CA PHE A 60 4.42 -0.53 7.97
C PHE A 60 3.02 -0.88 8.47
N SER A 61 2.84 -2.12 8.94
CA SER A 61 1.64 -2.52 9.68
C SER A 61 1.59 -1.80 11.03
N ALA A 62 0.40 -1.45 11.51
CA ALA A 62 0.21 -0.78 12.79
C ALA A 62 -1.00 -1.35 13.55
N TYR A 63 -1.11 -2.68 13.64
CA TYR A 63 -2.28 -3.34 14.24
C TYR A 63 -2.00 -3.96 15.64
N PRO A 64 -2.89 -3.76 16.65
CA PRO A 64 -3.99 -2.80 16.72
C PRO A 64 -3.47 -1.43 17.22
N THR A 65 -3.40 -0.47 16.28
CA THR A 65 -3.28 1.00 16.35
C THR A 65 -2.54 1.63 17.53
N LYS A 66 -1.50 0.98 18.05
CA LYS A 66 -0.61 1.57 19.05
C LYS A 66 0.74 1.81 18.42
N HIS A 67 1.34 2.97 18.72
CA HIS A 67 2.73 3.27 18.34
C HIS A 67 3.72 2.14 18.70
N ALA A 68 3.49 1.45 19.82
CA ALA A 68 4.27 0.29 20.24
C ALA A 68 4.22 -0.93 19.28
N ARG A 69 3.40 -0.90 18.23
CA ARG A 69 3.22 -2.01 17.27
C ARG A 69 3.41 -1.61 15.81
N ILE A 70 3.98 -0.44 15.55
CA ILE A 70 4.37 -0.08 14.18
C ILE A 70 5.47 -1.03 13.73
N GLY A 71 5.26 -1.64 12.56
CA GLY A 71 6.14 -2.66 12.03
C GLY A 71 6.09 -3.98 12.79
N ASN A 72 5.01 -4.30 13.51
CA ASN A 72 4.91 -5.60 14.17
C ASN A 72 4.89 -6.73 13.11
N ALA A 73 5.98 -7.50 13.08
CA ALA A 73 6.17 -8.66 12.20
C ALA A 73 6.77 -9.80 13.04
N VAL A 74 6.17 -10.98 12.94
CA VAL A 74 6.56 -12.13 13.77
C VAL A 74 7.97 -12.58 13.39
N GLY A 75 8.90 -12.55 14.36
CA GLY A 75 10.27 -13.01 14.18
C GLY A 75 11.17 -12.07 13.37
N LEU A 76 10.75 -10.82 13.13
CA LEU A 76 11.52 -9.84 12.38
C LEU A 76 11.73 -8.57 13.21
N ASP A 77 12.98 -8.11 13.28
CA ASP A 77 13.31 -6.76 13.72
C ASP A 77 13.01 -5.79 12.57
N THR A 78 11.75 -5.38 12.45
CA THR A 78 11.28 -4.53 11.35
C THR A 78 12.00 -3.18 11.27
N PRO A 79 12.26 -2.45 12.37
CA PRO A 79 13.04 -1.22 12.33
C PRO A 79 14.44 -1.43 11.75
N ALA A 80 15.21 -2.39 12.28
CA ALA A 80 16.57 -2.65 11.79
C ALA A 80 16.56 -3.16 10.34
N SER A 81 15.58 -4.00 9.98
CA SER A 81 15.42 -4.53 8.62
C SER A 81 15.08 -3.43 7.62
N ALA A 82 14.26 -2.45 8.00
CA ALA A 82 13.93 -1.30 7.16
C ALA A 82 15.16 -0.42 6.91
N VAL A 83 15.95 -0.13 7.95
CA VAL A 83 17.22 0.59 7.83
C VAL A 83 18.16 -0.13 6.86
N THR A 84 18.33 -1.44 7.04
CA THR A 84 19.20 -2.27 6.18
C THR A 84 18.74 -2.25 4.73
N LEU A 85 17.42 -2.39 4.50
CA LEU A 85 16.83 -2.30 3.16
C LEU A 85 17.09 -0.93 2.53
N LEU A 86 16.89 0.16 3.26
CA LEU A 86 17.05 1.52 2.75
C LEU A 86 18.52 1.83 2.43
N GLN A 87 19.46 1.38 3.26
CA GLN A 87 20.89 1.48 2.96
C GLN A 87 21.26 0.69 1.68
N ALA A 88 20.81 -0.56 1.57
CA ALA A 88 21.03 -1.36 0.37
C ALA A 88 20.38 -0.71 -0.88
N MET A 89 19.19 -0.12 -0.75
CA MET A 89 18.57 0.63 -1.84
C MET A 89 19.42 1.83 -2.27
N ARG A 90 19.99 2.59 -1.32
CA ARG A 90 20.90 3.71 -1.61
C ARG A 90 22.13 3.24 -2.37
N GLU A 91 22.77 2.16 -1.93
CA GLU A 91 23.92 1.53 -2.61
C GLU A 91 23.60 1.10 -4.05
N HIS A 92 22.36 0.69 -4.30
CA HIS A 92 21.88 0.30 -5.64
C HIS A 92 21.33 1.49 -6.46
N GLY A 93 21.57 2.74 -6.04
CA GLY A 93 21.27 3.95 -6.80
C GLY A 93 19.83 4.47 -6.65
N TYR A 94 19.06 3.97 -5.69
CA TYR A 94 17.75 4.55 -5.37
C TYR A 94 17.90 5.88 -4.63
N GLN A 95 16.99 6.81 -4.91
CA GLN A 95 16.91 8.08 -4.19
C GLN A 95 16.13 7.90 -2.87
N VAL A 96 16.84 7.57 -1.80
CA VAL A 96 16.26 7.37 -0.45
C VAL A 96 16.04 8.69 0.29
N GLY A 97 16.85 9.71 -0.01
CA GLY A 97 16.82 11.00 0.68
C GLY A 97 17.50 10.96 2.05
N ASP A 98 17.26 12.01 2.84
CA ASP A 98 17.75 12.10 4.23
C ASP A 98 16.65 11.63 5.19
N LEU A 99 16.84 10.42 5.74
CA LEU A 99 15.91 9.78 6.66
C LEU A 99 16.60 9.58 8.02
N PRO A 100 15.99 10.00 9.14
CA PRO A 100 16.53 9.74 10.48
C PRO A 100 16.81 8.24 10.68
N GLY A 101 17.99 7.94 11.20
CA GLY A 101 18.43 6.56 11.44
C GLY A 101 18.94 5.80 10.22
N VAL A 102 18.99 6.42 9.03
CA VAL A 102 19.48 5.78 7.79
C VAL A 102 20.70 6.56 7.26
N PRO A 103 21.88 6.42 7.88
CA PRO A 103 23.07 7.12 7.44
C PRO A 103 23.56 6.60 6.08
N ASP A 104 24.30 7.45 5.36
CA ASP A 104 24.95 7.08 4.10
C ASP A 104 25.96 5.94 4.28
N ASN A 105 26.65 5.91 5.42
CA ASN A 105 27.65 4.91 5.77
C ASN A 105 27.58 4.59 7.26
N GLY A 106 27.85 3.33 7.61
CA GLY A 106 27.90 2.87 9.00
C GLY A 106 26.57 2.30 9.53
N PRO A 107 26.54 1.94 10.83
CA PRO A 107 25.35 1.35 11.44
C PRO A 107 24.24 2.39 11.53
N GLY A 108 23.04 2.03 11.06
CA GLY A 108 21.87 2.86 11.23
C GLY A 108 21.15 2.61 12.56
N ASP A 109 20.08 3.37 12.79
CA ASP A 109 19.29 3.40 14.01
C ASP A 109 17.81 3.20 13.66
N GLY A 110 17.30 1.99 13.90
CA GLY A 110 15.92 1.63 13.65
C GLY A 110 14.94 2.43 14.51
N ASP A 111 15.30 2.74 15.75
CA ASP A 111 14.44 3.49 16.67
C ASP A 111 14.26 4.91 16.16
N ALA A 112 15.34 5.57 15.73
CA ALA A 112 15.27 6.90 15.13
C ALA A 112 14.36 6.93 13.89
N LEU A 113 14.41 5.91 13.04
CA LEU A 113 13.54 5.81 11.85
C LEU A 113 12.06 5.68 12.24
N ILE A 114 11.74 4.81 13.19
CA ILE A 114 10.35 4.58 13.63
C ILE A 114 9.80 5.78 14.40
N HIS A 115 10.61 6.43 15.24
CA HIS A 115 10.22 7.65 15.93
C HIS A 115 9.89 8.77 14.93
N ALA A 116 10.71 8.95 13.90
CA ALA A 116 10.44 9.92 12.84
C ALA A 116 9.15 9.60 12.06
N LEU A 117 8.89 8.32 11.79
CA LEU A 117 7.66 7.87 11.14
C LEU A 117 6.42 8.15 12.02
N ILE A 118 6.50 7.89 13.32
CA ILE A 118 5.45 8.16 14.30
C ILE A 118 5.16 9.66 14.36
N GLU A 119 6.20 10.48 14.50
CA GLU A 119 6.07 11.93 14.68
C GLU A 119 5.39 12.59 13.47
N ARG A 120 5.72 12.12 12.26
CA ARG A 120 5.26 12.72 10.99
C ARG A 120 4.02 12.05 10.38
N GLY A 121 3.66 10.85 10.82
CA GLY A 121 2.68 10.02 10.13
C GLY A 121 1.85 9.09 11.00
N GLY A 122 2.05 9.09 12.33
CA GLY A 122 1.25 8.29 13.26
C GLY A 122 -0.24 8.61 13.12
N GLN A 123 -1.09 7.59 12.96
CA GLN A 123 -2.55 7.70 12.95
C GLN A 123 -3.15 7.30 14.30
N ASP A 124 -2.31 7.13 15.33
CA ASP A 124 -2.73 6.71 16.67
C ASP A 124 -3.57 7.83 17.31
N PRO A 125 -4.87 7.61 17.59
CA PRO A 125 -5.75 8.64 18.09
C PRO A 125 -5.30 9.23 19.44
N ASP A 126 -4.51 8.51 20.23
CA ASP A 126 -4.05 8.97 21.54
C ASP A 126 -2.87 9.96 21.44
N TRP A 127 -2.20 9.97 20.29
CA TRP A 127 -1.00 10.78 20.03
C TRP A 127 -1.15 11.72 18.83
N LEU A 128 -2.23 11.58 18.05
CA LEU A 128 -2.51 12.43 16.89
C LEU A 128 -3.00 13.80 17.33
N THR A 129 -2.09 14.77 17.33
CA THR A 129 -2.42 16.17 17.60
C THR A 129 -3.01 16.85 16.36
N GLU A 130 -3.81 17.91 16.58
CA GLU A 130 -4.35 18.72 15.47
C GLU A 130 -3.24 19.38 14.63
N SER A 131 -2.11 19.72 15.24
CA SER A 131 -0.94 20.27 14.55
C SER A 131 -0.27 19.24 13.63
N GLN A 132 -0.16 17.97 14.02
CA GLN A 132 0.35 16.89 13.16
C GLN A 132 -0.59 16.62 11.98
N LEU A 133 -1.91 16.62 12.21
CA LEU A 133 -2.91 16.52 11.14
C LEU A 133 -2.82 17.69 10.16
N ALA A 134 -2.70 18.92 10.67
CA ALA A 134 -2.61 20.12 9.85
C ALA A 134 -1.29 20.19 9.07
N GLY A 135 -0.19 19.73 9.67
CA GLY A 135 1.15 19.70 9.09
C GLY A 135 1.37 18.60 8.05
N ASN A 136 0.44 17.66 7.88
CA ASN A 136 0.59 16.60 6.87
C ASN A 136 0.51 17.21 5.45
N PRO A 137 1.61 17.13 4.66
CA PRO A 137 1.66 17.72 3.33
C PRO A 137 0.82 16.93 2.31
N ILE A 138 0.53 15.65 2.58
CA ILE A 138 -0.25 14.79 1.68
C ILE A 138 -1.73 15.03 1.93
N ARG A 139 -2.36 15.81 1.05
CA ARG A 139 -3.80 16.07 1.08
C ARG A 139 -4.47 15.57 -0.19
N VAL A 140 -5.46 14.69 -0.02
CA VAL A 140 -6.32 14.24 -1.12
C VAL A 140 -7.56 15.12 -1.15
N SER A 141 -7.79 15.83 -2.27
CA SER A 141 -8.98 16.65 -2.40
C SER A 141 -10.23 15.77 -2.37
N ALA A 142 -11.27 16.24 -1.68
CA ALA A 142 -12.53 15.49 -1.60
C ALA A 142 -13.17 15.29 -2.98
N LYS A 143 -12.93 16.21 -3.93
CA LYS A 143 -13.35 16.07 -5.33
C LYS A 143 -12.61 14.91 -6.00
N GLY A 144 -11.29 14.85 -5.88
CA GLY A 144 -10.47 13.79 -6.47
C GLY A 144 -10.80 12.41 -5.89
N TYR A 145 -10.94 12.32 -4.56
CA TYR A 145 -11.38 11.09 -3.90
C TYR A 145 -12.74 10.62 -4.42
N ARG A 146 -13.74 11.51 -4.49
CA ARG A 146 -15.09 11.14 -4.98
C ARG A 146 -15.09 10.71 -6.44
N ALA A 147 -14.30 11.38 -7.29
CA ALA A 147 -14.17 11.02 -8.70
C ALA A 147 -13.61 9.59 -8.85
N TRP A 148 -12.57 9.25 -8.10
CA TRP A 148 -12.03 7.88 -8.07
C TRP A 148 -12.98 6.88 -7.42
N PHE A 149 -13.57 7.21 -6.27
CA PHE A 149 -14.47 6.30 -5.56
C PHE A 149 -15.70 5.93 -6.40
N GLY A 150 -16.18 6.86 -7.23
CA GLY A 150 -17.28 6.63 -8.17
C GLY A 150 -16.93 5.70 -9.35
N THR A 151 -15.65 5.34 -9.57
CA THR A 151 -15.28 4.34 -10.59
C THR A 151 -15.31 2.91 -10.06
N LEU A 152 -15.60 2.71 -8.77
CA LEU A 152 -15.64 1.40 -8.13
C LEU A 152 -17.03 0.75 -8.32
N PRO A 153 -17.13 -0.59 -8.27
CA PRO A 153 -18.41 -1.29 -8.33
C PRO A 153 -19.40 -0.81 -7.26
N ALA A 154 -20.67 -0.68 -7.64
CA ALA A 154 -21.73 -0.16 -6.76
C ALA A 154 -21.78 -0.91 -5.41
N GLU A 155 -21.73 -2.25 -5.46
CA GLU A 155 -21.72 -3.11 -4.27
C GLU A 155 -20.65 -2.71 -3.24
N LEU A 156 -19.42 -2.44 -3.71
CA LEU A 156 -18.32 -2.00 -2.85
C LEU A 156 -18.59 -0.60 -2.30
N THR A 157 -18.98 0.33 -3.17
CA THR A 157 -19.22 1.73 -2.75
C THR A 157 -20.36 1.85 -1.74
N GLU A 158 -21.42 1.05 -1.90
CA GLU A 158 -22.56 0.99 -0.99
C GLU A 158 -22.19 0.36 0.34
N ALA A 159 -21.45 -0.76 0.33
CA ALA A 159 -20.98 -1.40 1.55
C ALA A 159 -20.09 -0.46 2.36
N VAL A 160 -19.15 0.24 1.71
CA VAL A 160 -18.31 1.25 2.36
C VAL A 160 -19.15 2.41 2.88
N THR A 161 -20.08 2.95 2.08
CA THR A 161 -20.93 4.08 2.47
C THR A 161 -21.84 3.72 3.65
N ARG A 162 -22.33 2.48 3.73
CA ARG A 162 -23.17 1.99 4.83
C ARG A 162 -22.43 2.00 6.17
N HIS A 163 -21.17 1.58 6.19
CA HIS A 163 -20.39 1.47 7.43
C HIS A 163 -19.68 2.78 7.81
N TRP A 164 -19.24 3.56 6.81
CA TRP A 164 -18.36 4.71 7.02
C TRP A 164 -19.02 6.06 6.70
N GLY A 165 -20.24 6.05 6.14
CA GLY A 165 -20.99 7.24 5.76
C GLY A 165 -20.57 7.86 4.43
N ARG A 166 -21.48 8.64 3.82
CA ARG A 166 -21.30 9.28 2.50
C ARG A 166 -20.35 10.48 2.51
N ARG A 167 -20.14 11.05 3.70
CA ARG A 167 -19.27 12.19 3.97
C ARG A 167 -18.38 11.79 5.14
N ARG A 168 -17.09 11.57 4.90
CA ARG A 168 -15.98 12.02 5.76
C ARG A 168 -14.68 11.35 5.31
N GLY A 169 -13.78 12.14 4.72
CA GLY A 169 -12.34 11.88 4.78
C GLY A 169 -11.74 12.27 6.14
N VAL A 170 -12.45 11.98 7.23
CA VAL A 170 -11.99 12.23 8.61
C VAL A 170 -12.27 10.95 9.40
N VAL A 171 -11.21 10.21 9.70
CA VAL A 171 -11.23 9.13 10.70
C VAL A 171 -11.66 9.75 12.02
N ARG A 172 -12.87 9.45 12.49
CA ARG A 172 -13.29 9.77 13.87
C ARG A 172 -13.08 8.54 14.73
N ARG A 173 -12.59 8.76 15.96
CA ARG A 173 -12.45 7.76 17.02
C ARG A 173 -13.72 6.88 17.08
N PRO A 174 -13.58 5.55 17.22
CA PRO A 174 -14.69 4.72 17.65
C PRO A 174 -15.23 5.27 18.97
N ARG A 175 -16.55 5.42 19.10
CA ARG A 175 -17.14 5.61 20.41
C ARG A 175 -16.89 4.34 21.22
N GLN A 176 -16.39 4.52 22.45
CA GLN A 176 -16.33 3.48 23.48
C GLN A 176 -17.72 2.87 23.68
#